data_AF-A0A2N3E1D2-F1
#
_entry.id   AF-A0A2N3E1D2-F1
#
_cell.length_a   1.000
_cell.length_b   1.000
_cell.length_c   1.000
_cell.angle_alpha   90.00
_cell.angle_beta   90.00
_cell.angle_gamma   90.00
#
_symmetry.space_group_name_H-M   'P 1'
#
loop_
_entity.id
_entity.type
_entity.pdbx_description
1 polymer ?
#
loop_
_entity_poly.entity_id
_entity_poly.type
_entity_poly.pdbx_seq_one_letter_code
_entity_poly.pdbx_strand_id
1 'polypeptide(L)'
;MRTRLRGQKTAYHHGDLKRGLMDAAMTLIDVRGRHALTLREAARRAGVSEAAPYRHFANLDELLGAVALEGYEMLIADLDAVGSARALKDTYLGFANDFPGRYELMFGRFGDRKSATKR
;
A
#
# COMPACT_ATOMS: atom_id res chain seq x y z
N MET A 1 -4.29 -16.30 -11.17
CA MET A 1 -4.25 -15.66 -9.84
C MET A 1 -5.20 -14.47 -9.67
N ARG A 2 -6.12 -14.16 -10.62
CA ARG A 2 -7.05 -13.01 -10.56
C ARG A 2 -8.15 -13.07 -9.47
N THR A 3 -8.12 -14.04 -8.56
CA THR A 3 -9.31 -14.42 -7.78
C THR A 3 -9.15 -14.31 -6.26
N ARG A 4 -7.94 -14.19 -5.70
CA ARG A 4 -7.80 -14.12 -4.22
C ARG A 4 -7.98 -12.72 -3.61
N LEU A 5 -8.04 -11.67 -4.42
CA LEU A 5 -8.19 -10.28 -3.95
C LEU A 5 -9.57 -9.68 -4.22
N ARG A 6 -10.46 -10.40 -4.92
CA ARG A 6 -11.86 -9.98 -5.10
C ARG A 6 -12.77 -10.29 -3.89
N GLY A 7 -12.20 -10.91 -2.84
CA GLY A 7 -12.97 -11.59 -1.80
C GLY A 7 -12.75 -11.11 -0.36
N GLN A 8 -11.82 -10.21 -0.07
CA GLN A 8 -11.78 -9.55 1.23
C GLN A 8 -12.28 -8.12 1.05
N LYS A 9 -13.61 -7.98 1.04
CA LYS A 9 -14.23 -6.83 1.70
C LYS A 9 -13.78 -6.92 3.16
N THR A 10 -12.57 -6.44 3.49
CA THR A 10 -12.25 -6.15 4.88
C THR A 10 -13.27 -5.12 5.29
N ALA A 11 -14.16 -5.57 6.18
CA ALA A 11 -15.23 -4.76 6.72
C ALA A 11 -14.62 -3.42 7.14
N TYR A 12 -15.38 -2.35 6.91
CA TYR A 12 -15.06 -1.04 7.45
C TYR A 12 -14.90 -1.21 8.97
N HIS A 13 -13.66 -1.38 9.45
CA HIS A 13 -13.39 -1.57 10.86
C HIS A 13 -13.52 -0.19 11.51
N HIS A 14 -14.76 0.17 11.88
CA HIS A 14 -15.13 1.34 12.70
C HIS A 14 -14.49 1.24 14.10
N GLY A 15 -13.16 1.22 14.16
CA GLY A 15 -12.38 1.07 15.39
C GLY A 15 -10.86 1.12 15.19
N ASP A 16 -10.34 0.69 14.03
CA ASP A 16 -8.90 0.75 13.73
C ASP A 16 -8.62 1.80 12.65
N LEU A 17 -8.49 3.05 13.10
CA LEU A 17 -8.12 4.18 12.26
C LEU A 17 -6.78 3.97 11.57
N LYS A 18 -5.79 3.36 12.25
CA LYS A 18 -4.48 3.09 11.64
C LYS A 18 -4.64 2.19 10.43
N ARG A 19 -5.40 1.09 10.58
CA ARG A 19 -5.71 0.17 9.48
C ARG A 19 -6.46 0.86 8.34
N GLY A 20 -7.48 1.65 8.65
CA GLY A 20 -8.25 2.38 7.64
C GLY A 20 -7.39 3.36 6.81
N LEU A 21 -6.42 4.02 7.44
CA LEU A 21 -5.46 4.88 6.75
C LEU A 21 -4.51 4.08 5.85
N MET A 22 -4.03 2.92 6.30
CA MET A 22 -3.18 2.02 5.52
C MET A 22 -3.93 1.45 4.31
N ASP A 23 -5.17 0.99 4.48
CA ASP A 23 -6.01 0.48 3.39
C ASP A 23 -6.31 1.57 2.34
N ALA A 24 -6.60 2.79 2.79
CA ALA A 24 -6.79 3.94 1.92
C ALA A 24 -5.52 4.28 1.13
N ALA A 25 -4.35 4.23 1.78
CA ALA A 25 -3.07 4.52 1.17
C ALA A 25 -2.65 3.44 0.15
N MET A 26 -2.82 2.16 0.48
CA MET A 26 -2.61 1.02 -0.44
C MET A 26 -3.47 1.16 -1.69
N THR A 27 -4.76 1.44 -1.51
CA THR A 27 -5.67 1.63 -2.65
C THR A 27 -5.26 2.82 -3.51
N LEU A 28 -4.83 3.92 -2.88
CA LEU A 28 -4.45 5.12 -3.59
C LEU A 28 -3.16 4.93 -4.39
N ILE A 29 -2.14 4.27 -3.81
CA ILE A 29 -0.87 4.06 -4.50
C ILE A 29 -1.02 3.12 -5.69
N ASP A 30 -1.86 2.08 -5.60
CA ASP A 30 -2.11 1.15 -6.71
C ASP A 30 -2.87 1.81 -7.87
N VAL A 31 -3.75 2.78 -7.59
CA VAL A 31 -4.61 3.41 -8.62
C VAL A 31 -3.98 4.67 -9.22
N ARG A 32 -3.27 5.47 -8.41
CA ARG A 32 -2.78 6.79 -8.79
C ARG A 32 -1.27 6.95 -8.66
N GLY A 33 -0.55 5.94 -8.16
CA GLY A 33 0.89 6.02 -7.88
C GLY A 33 1.21 6.86 -6.64
N ARG A 34 2.48 6.83 -6.24
CA ARG A 34 2.97 7.42 -4.98
C ARG A 34 2.75 8.94 -4.89
N HIS A 35 2.82 9.64 -6.02
CA HIS A 35 2.74 11.10 -6.08
C HIS A 35 1.37 11.66 -5.66
N ALA A 36 0.31 10.87 -5.75
CA ALA A 36 -1.02 11.26 -5.32
C ALA A 36 -1.22 11.12 -3.79
N LEU A 37 -0.29 10.48 -3.07
CA LEU A 37 -0.44 10.19 -1.66
C LEU A 37 -0.09 11.40 -0.79
N THR A 38 -1.03 11.78 0.08
CA THR A 38 -0.77 12.67 1.23
C THR A 38 -1.51 12.14 2.45
N LEU A 39 -1.10 12.51 3.66
CA LEU A 39 -1.82 12.12 4.88
C LEU A 39 -3.28 12.59 4.86
N ARG A 40 -3.52 13.79 4.33
CA ARG A 40 -4.88 14.35 4.20
C ARG A 40 -5.73 13.56 3.22
N GLU A 41 -5.19 13.19 2.07
CA GLU A 41 -5.92 12.38 1.09
C GLU A 41 -6.22 10.98 1.63
N ALA A 42 -5.30 10.38 2.38
CA ALA A 42 -5.54 9.12 3.09
C ALA A 42 -6.67 9.29 4.13
N ALA A 43 -6.66 10.37 4.93
CA ALA A 43 -7.72 10.68 5.89
C ALA A 43 -9.10 10.83 5.23
N ARG A 44 -9.15 11.61 4.14
CA ARG A 44 -10.37 11.88 3.38
C ARG A 44 -10.97 10.59 2.83
N ARG A 45 -10.12 9.69 2.29
CA ARG A 45 -10.56 8.37 1.79
C ARG A 45 -10.98 7.42 2.89
N ALA A 46 -10.34 7.48 4.06
CA ALA A 46 -10.72 6.72 5.24
C ALA A 46 -11.98 7.28 5.95
N GLY A 47 -12.56 8.38 5.45
CA GLY A 47 -13.78 8.97 5.99
C GLY A 47 -13.60 9.60 7.38
N VAL A 48 -12.39 10.06 7.70
CA VAL A 48 -12.04 10.66 9.00
C VAL A 48 -11.59 12.10 8.86
N SER A 49 -11.51 12.82 9.99
CA SER A 49 -11.04 14.20 10.00
C SER A 49 -9.57 14.32 9.57
N GLU A 50 -9.19 15.46 8.99
CA GLU A 50 -7.82 15.70 8.51
C GLU A 50 -6.75 15.65 9.61
N ALA A 51 -7.14 15.91 10.86
CA ALA A 51 -6.24 15.86 12.01
C ALA A 51 -6.05 14.43 12.57
N ALA A 52 -6.97 13.51 12.27
CA ALA A 52 -6.96 12.15 12.80
C ALA A 52 -5.69 11.32 12.47
N PRO A 53 -5.09 11.39 11.26
CA PRO A 53 -3.91 10.59 10.91
C PRO A 53 -2.70 10.89 11.78
N TYR A 54 -2.55 12.14 12.23
CA TYR A 54 -1.39 12.58 13.02
C TYR A 54 -1.28 11.89 14.39
N ARG A 55 -2.35 11.23 14.85
CA ARG A 55 -2.33 10.41 16.06
C ARG A 55 -1.66 9.05 15.87
N HIS A 56 -1.49 8.61 14.61
CA HIS A 56 -0.96 7.29 14.26
C HIS A 56 0.29 7.36 13.39
N PHE A 57 0.45 8.44 12.64
CA PHE A 57 1.59 8.66 11.76
C PHE A 57 2.05 10.12 11.88
N ALA A 58 3.28 10.35 12.31
CA ALA A 58 3.87 11.67 12.44
C ALA A 58 4.03 12.37 11.08
N ASN A 59 4.23 11.59 10.00
CA ASN A 59 4.38 12.10 8.65
C ASN A 59 3.97 11.06 7.59
N LEU A 60 3.98 11.48 6.32
CA LEU A 60 3.65 10.63 5.18
C LEU A 60 4.62 9.44 5.05
N ASP A 61 5.90 9.64 5.35
CA ASP A 61 6.92 8.61 5.17
C ASP A 61 6.72 7.46 6.18
N GLU A 62 6.21 7.74 7.39
CA GLU A 62 5.83 6.71 8.37
C GLU A 62 4.62 5.88 7.89
N LEU A 63 3.60 6.52 7.33
CA LEU A 63 2.47 5.82 6.70
C LEU A 63 2.95 4.93 5.54
N LEU A 64 3.82 5.48 4.69
CA LEU A 64 4.40 4.75 3.57
C LEU A 64 5.26 3.56 4.02
N GLY A 65 6.05 3.72 5.09
CA GLY A 65 6.82 2.63 5.68
C GLY A 65 5.92 1.50 6.19
N ALA A 66 4.83 1.84 6.87
CA ALA A 66 3.86 0.84 7.34
C ALA A 66 3.18 0.10 6.17
N VAL A 67 2.81 0.82 5.10
CA VAL A 67 2.25 0.20 3.88
C VAL A 67 3.27 -0.69 3.17
N ALA A 68 4.54 -0.27 3.10
CA ALA A 68 5.61 -1.07 2.51
C ALA A 68 5.81 -2.37 3.29
N LEU A 69 5.83 -2.30 4.63
CA LEU A 69 5.96 -3.47 5.50
C LEU A 69 4.81 -4.48 5.26
N GLU A 70 3.56 -4.02 5.20
CA GLU A 70 2.43 -4.89 4.89
C GLU A 70 2.55 -5.51 3.48
N GLY A 71 3.06 -4.75 2.51
CA GLY A 71 3.37 -5.27 1.18
C GLY A 71 4.40 -6.39 1.21
N TYR A 72 5.46 -6.26 2.02
CA TYR A 72 6.46 -7.32 2.21
C TYR A 72 5.87 -8.55 2.87
N GLU A 73 5.09 -8.39 3.95
CA GLU A 73 4.45 -9.49 4.65
C GLU A 73 3.52 -10.29 3.73
N MET A 74 2.72 -9.60 2.91
CA MET A 74 1.86 -10.23 1.91
C MET A 74 2.66 -10.99 0.85
N LEU A 75 3.73 -10.40 0.31
CA LEU A 75 4.59 -11.06 -0.67
C LEU A 75 5.29 -12.29 -0.08
N ILE A 76 5.83 -12.20 1.13
CA ILE A 76 6.49 -13.31 1.82
C ILE A 76 5.51 -14.46 2.03
N ALA A 77 4.29 -14.18 2.52
CA ALA A 77 3.27 -15.21 2.72
C ALA A 77 2.90 -15.95 1.42
N ASP A 78 2.80 -15.23 0.30
CA ASP A 78 2.52 -15.84 -1.01
C ASP A 78 3.71 -16.67 -1.54
N LEU A 79 4.95 -16.24 -1.28
CA LEU A 79 6.17 -16.97 -1.68
C LEU A 79 6.40 -18.22 -0.83
N ASP A 80 6.13 -18.18 0.47
CA ASP A 80 6.24 -19.32 1.38
C ASP A 80 5.23 -20.44 1.03
N ALA A 81 4.13 -20.09 0.37
CA ALA A 81 3.10 -21.02 -0.04
C ALA A 81 3.45 -21.83 -1.31
N VAL A 82 4.58 -21.57 -1.97
CA VAL A 82 4.95 -22.23 -3.23
C VAL A 82 6.24 -23.06 -3.12
N GLY A 83 6.22 -24.28 -3.68
CA GLY A 83 7.29 -25.26 -3.49
C GLY A 83 8.29 -25.42 -4.65
N SER A 84 8.31 -24.51 -5.63
CA SER A 84 9.25 -24.62 -6.76
C SER A 84 9.79 -23.27 -7.21
N ALA A 85 11.00 -23.25 -7.77
CA ALA A 85 11.63 -22.03 -8.29
C ALA A 85 10.78 -21.36 -9.39
N ARG A 86 10.11 -22.15 -10.23
CA ARG A 86 9.21 -21.62 -11.26
C ARG A 86 8.00 -20.93 -10.64
N ALA A 87 7.34 -21.59 -9.68
CA ALA A 87 6.19 -21.00 -8.99
C ALA A 87 6.58 -19.76 -8.18
N LEU A 88 7.74 -19.76 -7.52
CA LEU A 88 8.29 -18.61 -6.81
C LEU A 88 8.48 -17.41 -7.75
N LYS A 89 9.12 -17.63 -8.90
CA LYS A 89 9.29 -16.59 -9.94
C LYS A 89 7.94 -16.09 -10.47
N ASP A 90 6.99 -16.99 -10.74
CA ASP A 90 5.66 -16.61 -11.23
C ASP A 90 4.84 -15.82 -10.19
N THR A 91 4.92 -16.20 -8.90
CA THR A 91 4.28 -15.47 -7.79
C THR A 91 4.90 -14.09 -7.59
N TYR A 92 6.24 -13.99 -7.57
CA TYR A 92 6.95 -12.72 -7.43
C TYR A 92 6.59 -11.73 -8.55
N LEU A 93 6.63 -12.19 -9.80
CA LEU A 93 6.26 -11.35 -10.96
C LEU A 93 4.75 -11.05 -10.98
N GLY A 94 3.92 -11.98 -10.52
CA GLY A 94 2.49 -11.79 -10.35
C GLY A 94 2.17 -10.64 -9.38
N PHE A 95 2.86 -10.58 -8.24
CA PHE A 95 2.72 -9.49 -7.28
C PHE A 95 3.05 -8.12 -7.90
N ALA A 96 4.17 -8.02 -8.63
CA ALA A 96 4.57 -6.79 -9.30
C ALA A 96 3.54 -6.31 -10.34
N ASN A 97 2.90 -7.25 -11.04
CA ASN A 97 1.86 -6.96 -12.02
C ASN A 97 0.52 -6.57 -11.37
N ASP A 98 0.14 -7.25 -10.29
CA ASP A 98 -1.15 -7.05 -9.62
C ASP A 98 -1.15 -5.81 -8.73
N PHE A 99 0.02 -5.42 -8.20
CA PHE A 99 0.19 -4.28 -7.30
C PHE A 99 1.39 -3.39 -7.68
N PRO A 100 1.36 -2.74 -8.86
CA PRO A 100 2.50 -1.95 -9.34
C PRO A 100 2.86 -0.80 -8.40
N GLY A 101 1.87 -0.16 -7.76
CA GLY A 101 2.09 0.94 -6.81
C GLY A 101 2.76 0.48 -5.51
N ARG A 102 2.29 -0.62 -4.92
CA ARG A 102 2.97 -1.23 -3.76
C ARG A 102 4.37 -1.73 -4.11
N TYR A 103 4.54 -2.35 -5.27
CA TYR A 103 5.84 -2.83 -5.72
C TYR A 103 6.83 -1.68 -5.89
N GLU A 104 6.42 -0.58 -6.53
CA GLU A 104 7.24 0.63 -6.64
C GLU A 104 7.56 1.22 -5.26
N LEU A 105 6.62 1.19 -4.32
CA LEU A 105 6.89 1.66 -2.95
C LEU A 105 7.91 0.79 -2.22
N MET A 106 7.80 -0.53 -2.34
CA MET A 106 8.67 -1.48 -1.64
C MET A 106 10.09 -1.46 -2.20
N PHE A 107 10.23 -1.54 -3.52
CA PHE A 107 11.51 -1.76 -4.19
C PHE A 107 12.05 -0.54 -4.94
N GLY A 108 11.23 0.49 -5.13
CA GLY A 108 11.64 1.73 -5.78
C GLY A 108 12.45 2.64 -4.85
N ARG A 109 12.97 3.74 -5.39
CA ARG A 109 13.75 4.69 -4.61
C ARG A 109 12.86 5.40 -3.59
N PHE A 110 13.08 5.15 -2.31
CA PHE A 110 12.59 6.00 -1.23
C PHE A 110 13.20 7.41 -1.41
N GLY A 111 12.38 8.43 -1.71
CA GLY A 111 12.83 9.83 -1.71
C GLY A 111 12.65 10.65 -2.99
N ASP A 112 12.22 10.07 -4.11
CA ASP A 112 11.95 10.86 -5.33
C ASP A 112 10.58 11.57 -5.22
N ARG A 113 10.54 12.64 -4.41
CA ARG A 113 9.43 13.61 -4.29
C ARG A 113 9.68 14.86 -5.16
N LYS A 114 10.79 14.93 -5.89
CA LYS A 114 11.20 16.09 -6.69
C LYS A 114 10.97 15.89 -8.19
N SER A 115 9.71 15.96 -8.61
CA SER A 115 9.33 16.31 -9.99
C SER A 115 7.82 16.57 -10.11
N ALA A 116 7.26 17.40 -9.23
CA ALA A 116 5.92 17.96 -9.39
C ALA A 116 5.81 19.43 -8.96
N THR A 117 6.92 20.16 -8.96
CA THR A 117 6.92 21.63 -8.83
C THR A 117 7.74 22.22 -9.97
N LYS A 118 7.15 22.20 -11.18
CA LYS A 118 7.29 23.27 -12.17
C LYS A 118 6.29 23.08 -13.31
N ARG A 119 5.16 23.78 -13.23
CA ARG A 119 4.59 24.63 -14.28
C ARG A 119 3.37 25.34 -13.74
#